data_AF-A0A7X1ZLN8-F1
#
_entry.id   AF-A0A7X1ZLN8-F1
#
_cell.length_a   1.000
_cell.length_b   1.000
_cell.length_c   1.000
_cell.angle_alpha   90.00
_cell.angle_beta   90.00
_cell.angle_gamma   90.00
#
_symmetry.space_group_name_H-M   'P 1'
#
loop_
_entity.id
_entity.type
_entity.pdbx_description
1 polymer ?
#
loop_
_entity_poly.entity_id
_entity_poly.type
_entity_poly.pdbx_seq_one_letter_code
_entity_poly.pdbx_strand_id
1 'polypeptide(L)' 'MNRSSDKSGEIIKLRKQGLTYQAIGEKLNLSKVAIYKRLKKEGLAGRGSLVNQVRDLQERVNELEKEVEEIKAMVIRQL' A
#
# COMPACT_ATOMS: atom_id res chain seq x y z
N MET A 1 15.77 -14.79 18.64
CA MET A 1 14.55 -14.51 17.85
C MET A 1 14.80 -13.29 16.98
N ASN A 2 14.42 -13.37 15.71
CA ASN A 2 14.95 -12.61 14.58
C ASN A 2 14.14 -11.31 14.34
N ARG A 3 14.65 -10.14 14.75
CA ARG A 3 13.98 -8.82 14.58
C ARG A 3 13.92 -8.30 13.13
N SER A 4 14.48 -9.03 12.17
CA SER A 4 14.62 -8.60 10.76
C SER A 4 13.39 -8.88 9.88
N SER A 5 12.43 -9.68 10.34
CA SER A 5 11.21 -10.03 9.60
C SER A 5 10.11 -8.96 9.66
N ASP A 6 10.03 -8.19 10.75
CA ASP A 6 8.91 -7.27 11.02
C ASP A 6 8.91 -6.04 10.11
N LYS A 7 10.03 -5.31 10.07
CA LYS A 7 10.19 -4.11 9.22
C LYS A 7 10.01 -4.42 7.73
N SER A 8 10.32 -5.65 7.33
CA SER A 8 10.23 -6.12 5.95
C SER A 8 8.80 -6.23 5.44
N GLY A 9 7.85 -6.64 6.29
CA GLY A 9 6.43 -6.67 5.96
C GLY A 9 5.82 -5.27 5.98
N GLU A 10 6.25 -4.44 6.93
CA GLU A 10 5.72 -3.09 7.08
C GLU A 10 6.08 -2.16 5.92
N ILE A 11 7.30 -2.27 5.36
CA ILE A 11 7.70 -1.57 4.12
C ILE A 11 6.73 -1.89 2.96
N ILE A 12 6.33 -3.15 2.81
CA ILE A 12 5.42 -3.59 1.74
C ILE A 12 4.03 -3.01 1.96
N LYS A 13 3.51 -3.12 3.18
CA LYS A 13 2.18 -2.59 3.54
C LYS A 13 2.10 -1.09 3.27
N LEU A 14 3.07 -0.32 3.76
CA LEU A 14 3.12 1.12 3.55
C LEU A 14 3.28 1.48 2.06
N ARG A 15 4.03 0.68 1.29
CA ARG A 15 4.15 0.94 -0.17
C ARG A 15 2.84 0.70 -0.90
N LYS A 16 2.12 -0.38 -0.59
CA LYS A 16 0.78 -0.66 -1.15
C LYS A 16 -0.26 0.39 -0.75
N GLN A 17 -0.09 1.01 0.41
CA GLN A 17 -0.90 2.16 0.82
C GLN A 17 -0.60 3.44 0.01
N GLY A 18 0.49 3.46 -0.77
CA GLY A 18 0.86 4.57 -1.64
C GLY A 18 2.00 5.45 -1.10
N LEU A 19 2.57 5.13 0.06
CA LEU A 19 3.62 5.98 0.65
C LEU A 19 4.90 5.94 -0.19
N THR A 20 5.56 7.11 -0.29
CA THR A 20 6.86 7.27 -0.95
C THR A 20 7.98 6.64 -0.11
N TYR A 21 9.13 6.36 -0.74
CA TYR A 21 10.27 5.80 -0.01
C TYR A 21 10.79 6.74 1.08
N GLN A 22 10.56 8.05 0.90
CA GLN A 22 10.89 9.04 1.92
C GLN A 22 10.00 8.90 3.15
N ALA A 23 8.68 8.91 2.98
CA ALA A 23 7.74 8.79 4.08
C ALA A 23 7.91 7.45 4.83
N ILE A 24 8.17 6.36 4.10
CA ILE A 24 8.47 5.05 4.71
C ILE A 24 9.78 5.12 5.52
N GLY A 25 10.81 5.80 5.00
CA GLY A 25 12.10 5.94 5.65
C GLY A 25 12.05 6.75 6.93
N GLU A 26 11.31 7.86 6.92
CA GLU A 26 11.03 8.69 8.10
C GLU A 26 10.27 7.89 9.16
N LYS A 27 9.25 7.12 8.77
CA LYS A 27 8.42 6.34 9.69
C LYS A 27 9.15 5.16 10.33
N LEU A 28 9.96 4.44 9.56
CA LEU A 28 10.62 3.21 10.00
C LEU A 28 12.09 3.40 10.42
N ASN A 29 12.57 4.65 10.33
CA ASN A 29 13.98 5.03 10.48
C ASN A 29 14.90 4.17 9.59
N LEU A 30 14.60 4.16 8.29
CA LEU A 30 15.31 3.38 7.27
C LEU A 30 15.76 4.27 6.11
N SER A 31 16.91 3.93 5.51
CA SER A 31 17.37 4.63 4.31
C SER A 31 16.51 4.30 3.08
N LYS A 32 16.40 5.25 2.15
CA LYS A 32 15.71 5.06 0.86
C LYS A 32 16.30 3.85 0.09
N VAL A 33 17.60 3.59 0.22
CA VAL A 33 18.29 2.46 -0.41
C VAL A 33 17.83 1.12 0.19
N ALA A 34 17.68 1.03 1.51
CA ALA A 34 17.19 -0.19 2.17
C ALA A 34 15.76 -0.52 1.71
N ILE A 35 14.90 0.50 1.63
CA ILE A 35 13.52 0.39 1.15
C ILE A 35 13.47 -0.05 -0.30
N TYR A 36 14.25 0.58 -1.19
CA TYR A 36 14.33 0.20 -2.60
C TYR A 36 14.78 -1.26 -2.76
N LYS A 37 15.84 -1.69 -2.07
CA LYS A 37 16.33 -3.07 -2.13
C LYS A 37 15.26 -4.07 -1.70
N ARG A 38 14.51 -3.76 -0.64
CA ARG A 38 13.41 -4.60 -0.15
C ARG A 38 12.28 -4.66 -1.19
N LEU A 39 11.78 -3.52 -1.65
CA LEU A 39 10.68 -3.46 -2.61
C LEU A 39 11.04 -4.06 -3.97
N LYS A 40 12.30 -3.95 -4.40
CA LYS A 40 12.77 -4.58 -5.65
C LYS A 40 12.70 -6.11 -5.58
N LYS A 41 13.08 -6.71 -4.44
CA LYS A 41 12.96 -8.18 -4.25
C LYS A 41 11.51 -8.66 -4.35
N GLU A 42 10.57 -7.80 -3.98
CA GLU A 42 9.12 -8.08 -3.98
C GLU A 42 8.42 -7.62 -5.28
N GLY A 43 9.16 -7.14 -6.29
CA GLY A 43 8.59 -6.65 -7.56
C GLY A 43 7.83 -5.32 -7.46
N LEU A 44 7.94 -4.61 -6.33
CA LEU A 44 7.25 -3.35 -6.03
C LEU A 44 8.09 -2.10 -6.33
N ALA A 45 9.28 -2.27 -6.94
CA ALA A 45 10.16 -1.18 -7.37
C ALA A 45 10.72 -1.45 -8.78
N GLY A 46 10.90 -0.40 -9.59
CA GLY A 46 11.41 -0.48 -10.97
C GLY A 46 10.35 -0.15 -12.03
N ARG A 47 10.68 -0.36 -13.32
CA ARG A 47 9.87 0.07 -14.49
C ARG A 47 8.43 -0.48 -14.51
N GLY A 48 8.15 -1.61 -13.86
CA GLY A 48 6.78 -2.16 -13.71
C GLY A 48 6.05 -1.76 -12.43
N SER A 49 6.72 -1.04 -11.51
CA SER A 49 6.17 -0.67 -10.20
C SER A 49 4.96 0.27 -10.30
N LEU A 50 4.96 1.16 -11.29
CA LEU A 50 3.86 2.09 -11.51
C LEU A 50 2.59 1.37 -11.99
N VAL A 51 2.73 0.41 -12.91
CA VAL A 51 1.60 -0.40 -13.40
C VAL A 51 0.97 -1.20 -12.26
N ASN A 52 1.79 -1.83 -11.41
CA ASN A 52 1.30 -2.55 -10.24
C ASN A 52 0.60 -1.62 -9.25
N GLN A 53 1.12 -0.40 -9.02
CA GLN A 53 0.47 0.59 -8.16
C GLN A 53 -0.86 1.07 -8.70
N VAL A 54 -0.94 1.34 -10.01
CA VAL A 54 -2.19 1.74 -10.65
C VAL A 54 -3.24 0.64 -10.51
N ARG A 55 -2.86 -0.63 -10.72
CA ARG A 55 -3.76 -1.77 -10.54
C ARG A 55 -4.23 -1.92 -9.09
N ASP A 56 -3.31 -1.90 -8.12
CA ASP A 56 -3.66 -2.00 -6.69
C ASP A 56 -4.58 -0.83 -6.24
N LEU A 57 -4.39 0.38 -6.80
CA LEU A 57 -5.27 1.53 -6.55
C LEU A 57 -6.65 1.34 -7.18
N GLN A 58 -6.74 0.80 -8.40
CA GLN A 58 -8.01 0.49 -9.05
C GLN A 58 -8.82 -0.52 -8.24
N GLU A 59 -8.18 -1.57 -7.72
CA GLU A 59 -8.83 -2.55 -6.85
C GLU A 59 -9.41 -1.89 -5.58
N ARG A 60 -8.65 -1.02 -4.92
CA ARG A 60 -9.12 -0.27 -3.73
C ARG A 60 -10.27 0.69 -4.05
N VAL A 61 -10.24 1.36 -5.20
CA VAL A 61 -11.36 2.23 -5.62
C VAL A 61 -12.62 1.41 -5.82
N ASN A 62 -12.53 0.25 -6.48
CA ASN A 62 -13.70 -0.63 -6.68
C ASN A 62 -14.29 -1.14 -5.35
N GLU A 63 -13.46 -1.42 -4.35
CA GLU A 63 -13.91 -1.81 -3.01
C GLU A 63 -14.64 -0.65 -2.31
N LEU A 64 -14.06 0.54 -2.32
CA LEU A 64 -14.68 1.74 -1.73
C LEU A 64 -16.00 2.11 -2.43
N GLU A 65 -16.07 1.98 -3.75
CA GLU A 65 -17.31 2.22 -4.50
C GLU A 65 -18.43 1.27 -4.05
N LYS A 66 -18.12 -0.02 -3.82
CA LYS A 66 -19.10 -0.97 -3.27
C LYS A 66 -19.56 -0.58 -1.86
N GLU A 67 -18.64 -0.23 -0.98
CA GLU A 67 -18.96 0.22 0.38
C GLU A 67 -19.88 1.46 0.35
N VAL A 68 -19.60 2.41 -0.55
CA VAL A 68 -20.42 3.61 -0.72
C VAL A 68 -21.84 3.26 -1.19
N GLU A 69 -21.99 2.32 -2.13
CA GLU A 69 -23.31 1.88 -2.59
C GLU A 69 -24.10 1.15 -1.50
N GLU A 70 -23.45 0.33 -0.68
CA GLU A 70 -24.08 -0.30 0.49
C GLU A 70 -24.58 0.73 1.49
N ILE A 71 -23.75 1.74 1.81
CA ILE A 71 -24.12 2.84 2.72
C ILE A 71 -25.31 3.63 2.16
N LYS A 72 -25.29 3.98 0.87
CA LYS A 72 -26.41 4.69 0.23
C LYS A 72 -27.71 3.88 0.34
N ALA A 73 -27.65 2.58 0.07
CA ALA A 73 -28.81 1.69 0.19
C ALA A 73 -29.35 1.61 1.62
N MET A 74 -28.47 1.65 2.63
CA MET A 74 -28.89 1.67 4.03
C MET A 74 -29.58 2.97 4.42
N VAL A 75 -29.05 4.13 4.00
CA VAL A 75 -29.65 5.43 4.29
C VAL A 75 -31.05 5.56 3.66
N ILE A 76 -31.22 5.10 2.41
CA ILE A 76 -32.52 5.12 1.73
C ILE A 76 -33.56 4.28 2.49
N ARG A 77 -33.17 3.17 3.12
CA ARG A 77 -34.09 2.31 3.91
C ARG A 77 -34.50 2.92 5.25
N GLN A 78 -33.82 3.98 5.71
CA GLN A 78 -34.10 4.67 6.98
C GLN A 78 -35.02 5.90 6.80
N LEU A 79 -35.40 6.23 5.55
CA LEU A 79 -36.32 7.30 5.18
C LEU A 79 -37.70 6.72 4.81
#